data_AF-A0A4R2NP56-F1
#
_entry.id   AF-A0A4R2NP56-F1
#
_cell.length_a   1.000
_cell.length_b   1.000
_cell.length_c   1.000
_cell.angle_alpha   90.00
_cell.angle_beta   90.00
_cell.angle_gamma   90.00
#
_symmetry.space_group_name_H-M   'P 1'
#
loop_
_entity.id
_entity.type
_entity.pdbx_description
1 polymer ?
#
loop_
_entity_poly.entity_id
_entity_poly.type
_entity_poly.pdbx_seq_one_letter_code
_entity_poly.pdbx_strand_id
1 'polypeptide(L)'
;MKRVPRNKFLDGCRIFCAGFFLWDIVDDLVKLQPSVLSYSDIVHMTIEALAVAVLLFSLRVSYQREHVLRRIGHDKDRTLSALRDCFDSLLRERFAEWELSAAESDVALLAFRGLRIGEIAAARGTREGTVKAQLSSVFRKAGVATRAEFMSLFIEDFLDLSTTHEGGTNTTLKTAT
;
A
#
# COMPACT_ATOMS: atom_id res chain seq x y z
N MET A 1 -4.22 2.28 7.46
CA MET A 1 -3.13 1.44 8.03
C MET A 1 -2.33 2.29 9.03
N LYS A 2 -2.37 1.97 10.33
CA LYS A 2 -1.76 2.79 11.39
C LYS A 2 -0.24 2.69 11.27
N ARG A 3 0.47 3.80 11.04
CA ARG A 3 1.94 3.85 11.09
C ARG A 3 2.38 3.21 12.40
N VAL A 4 3.24 2.19 12.36
CA VAL A 4 3.96 1.76 13.56
C VAL A 4 4.77 3.00 13.98
N PRO A 5 4.46 3.64 15.12
CA PRO A 5 5.15 4.85 15.49
C PRO A 5 6.61 4.47 15.72
N ARG A 6 7.49 5.02 14.89
CA ARG A 6 8.93 4.89 15.10
C ARG A 6 9.24 5.63 16.39
N ASN A 7 9.51 4.88 17.45
CA ASN A 7 9.85 5.43 18.76
C ASN A 7 11.25 6.03 18.69
N LYS A 8 11.35 7.26 18.16
CA LYS A 8 12.58 8.05 18.07
C LYS A 8 13.33 8.13 19.41
N PHE A 9 12.57 8.04 20.51
CA PHE A 9 13.10 7.94 21.88
C PHE A 9 13.99 6.70 22.06
N LEU A 10 13.55 5.55 21.57
CA LEU A 10 14.23 4.27 21.75
C LEU A 10 15.49 4.16 20.87
N ASP A 11 15.47 4.78 19.69
CA ASP A 11 16.68 4.93 18.86
C ASP A 11 17.68 5.91 19.51
N GLY A 12 17.19 6.98 20.13
CA GLY A 12 18.01 7.93 20.89
C GLY A 12 18.73 7.27 22.07
N CYS A 13 18.01 6.49 22.89
CA CYS A 13 18.63 5.77 24.01
C CYS A 13 19.75 4.82 23.55
N ARG A 14 19.57 4.14 22.41
CA ARG A 14 20.59 3.23 21.87
C ARG A 14 21.85 3.95 21.41
N ILE A 15 21.71 5.08 20.73
CA ILE A 15 22.85 5.91 20.31
C ILE A 15 23.59 6.46 21.54
N PHE A 16 22.85 6.89 22.55
CA PHE A 16 23.42 7.36 23.81
C PHE A 16 24.21 6.26 24.53
N CYS A 17 23.65 5.06 24.66
CA CYS A 17 24.35 3.92 25.25
C CYS A 17 25.60 3.55 24.45
N ALA A 18 25.52 3.52 23.11
CA ALA A 18 26.68 3.23 22.26
C ALA A 18 27.79 4.27 22.45
N GLY A 19 27.46 5.56 22.59
CA GLY A 19 28.41 6.62 22.87
C GLY A 19 29.08 6.49 24.24
N PHE A 20 28.31 6.15 25.27
CA PHE A 20 28.83 5.93 26.63
C PHE A 20 29.85 4.78 26.67
N PHE A 21 29.53 3.64 26.05
CA PHE A 21 30.46 2.50 25.98
C PHE A 21 31.70 2.80 25.13
N LEU A 22 31.58 3.60 24.06
CA LEU A 22 32.73 4.00 23.24
C LEU A 22 33.66 4.93 24.03
N TRP A 23 33.09 5.79 24.87
CA TRP A 23 33.86 6.63 25.80
C TRP A 23 34.64 5.78 26.82
N ASP A 24 34.00 4.75 27.40
CA ASP A 24 34.61 3.83 28.37
C ASP A 24 35.83 3.10 27.77
N ILE A 25 35.68 2.57 26.55
CA ILE A 25 36.76 1.92 25.79
C ILE A 25 37.94 2.88 25.54
N VAL A 26 37.68 4.17 25.31
CA VAL A 26 38.74 5.18 25.11
C VAL A 26 39.43 5.51 26.43
N ASP A 27 38.68 5.64 27.53
CA ASP A 27 39.25 5.87 28.87
C ASP A 27 40.17 4.69 29.28
N ASP A 28 39.78 3.47 28.97
CA ASP A 28 40.59 2.28 29.23
C ASP A 28 41.83 2.20 28.32
N LEU A 29 41.72 2.62 27.06
CA LEU A 29 42.86 2.70 26.14
C LEU A 29 43.87 3.78 26.54
N VAL A 30 43.40 4.92 27.06
CA VAL A 30 44.26 6.02 27.52
C VAL A 30 44.93 5.68 28.86
N LYS A 31 44.29 4.88 29.72
CA LYS A 31 44.87 4.37 30.97
C LYS A 31 45.86 3.23 30.77
N LEU A 32 46.13 2.80 29.54
CA LEU A 32 47.10 1.78 29.19
C LEU A 32 48.56 2.27 29.39
N GLN A 33 48.93 2.58 30.63
CA GLN A 33 50.32 2.57 31.09
C GLN A 33 50.76 1.10 31.26
N PRO A 34 52.04 0.74 31.04
CA PRO A 34 52.51 -0.65 31.00
C PRO A 34 52.65 -1.24 32.42
N SER A 35 51.58 -1.25 33.20
CA SER A 35 51.46 -1.98 34.46
C SER A 35 50.61 -3.22 34.24
N VAL A 36 51.26 -4.38 34.28
CA VAL A 36 50.72 -5.75 34.46
C VAL A 36 49.21 -5.92 34.23
N LEU A 37 48.83 -6.43 33.05
CA LEU A 37 47.48 -6.89 32.72
C LEU A 37 46.90 -7.78 33.82
N SER A 38 45.95 -7.25 34.59
CA SER A 38 45.21 -8.04 35.57
C SER A 38 44.10 -8.81 34.85
N TYR A 39 43.80 -10.04 35.31
CA TYR A 39 42.75 -10.88 34.72
C TYR A 39 41.38 -10.17 34.71
N SER A 40 41.13 -9.30 35.68
CA SER A 40 39.90 -8.51 35.77
C SER A 40 39.73 -7.52 34.62
N ASP A 41 40.82 -6.92 34.12
CA ASP A 41 40.77 -5.88 33.07
C ASP A 41 40.47 -6.51 31.70
N ILE A 42 41.01 -7.70 31.44
CA ILE A 42 40.75 -8.46 30.22
C ILE A 42 39.27 -8.90 30.18
N VAL A 43 38.71 -9.31 31.32
CA VAL A 43 37.29 -9.71 31.40
C VAL A 43 36.37 -8.50 31.20
N HIS A 44 36.70 -7.34 31.77
CA HIS A 44 35.92 -6.11 31.54
C HIS A 44 35.89 -5.71 30.06
N MET A 45 37.08 -5.63 29.42
CA MET A 45 37.22 -5.26 28.02
C MET A 45 36.47 -6.22 27.06
N THR A 46 36.46 -7.51 27.36
CA THR A 46 35.76 -8.51 26.53
C THR A 46 34.24 -8.43 26.65
N ILE A 47 33.71 -8.16 27.84
CA ILE A 47 32.27 -7.96 28.06
C ILE A 47 31.79 -6.68 27.37
N GLU A 48 32.58 -5.61 27.42
CA GLU A 48 32.26 -4.34 26.75
C GLU A 48 32.27 -4.47 25.23
N ALA A 49 33.31 -5.11 24.67
CA ALA A 49 33.38 -5.37 23.24
C ALA A 49 32.16 -6.19 22.75
N LEU A 50 31.73 -7.18 23.54
CA LEU A 50 30.54 -7.99 23.25
C LEU A 50 29.26 -7.14 23.28
N ALA A 51 29.10 -6.27 24.28
CA ALA A 51 27.93 -5.39 24.41
C ALA A 51 27.83 -4.43 23.22
N VAL A 52 28.95 -3.82 22.80
CA VAL A 52 29.00 -2.94 21.62
C VAL A 52 28.66 -3.72 20.34
N ALA A 53 29.17 -4.94 20.17
CA ALA A 53 28.87 -5.77 19.01
C ALA A 53 27.37 -6.12 18.91
N VAL A 54 26.73 -6.47 20.04
CA VAL A 54 25.29 -6.76 20.11
C VAL A 54 24.45 -5.51 19.80
N LEU A 55 24.86 -4.33 20.28
CA LEU A 55 24.18 -3.07 19.99
C LEU A 55 24.25 -2.70 18.49
N LEU A 56 25.43 -2.80 17.89
CA LEU A 56 25.61 -2.55 16.45
C LEU A 56 24.83 -3.54 15.59
N PHE A 57 24.80 -4.82 16.00
CA PHE A 57 23.99 -5.84 15.32
C PHE A 57 22.49 -5.53 15.40
N SER A 58 22.00 -5.18 16.59
CA SER A 58 20.59 -4.79 16.81
C SER A 58 20.19 -3.55 15.99
N LEU A 59 21.09 -2.57 15.87
CA LEU A 59 20.89 -1.37 15.06
C LEU A 59 20.79 -1.74 13.57
N ARG A 60 21.69 -2.60 13.07
CA ARG A 60 21.69 -3.07 11.67
C ARG A 60 20.40 -3.80 11.31
N VAL A 61 19.88 -4.67 12.19
CA VAL A 61 18.60 -5.38 12.01
C VAL A 61 17.42 -4.41 12.02
N SER A 62 17.44 -3.41 12.90
CA SER A 62 16.39 -2.39 13.00
C SER A 62 16.31 -1.53 11.72
N TYR A 63 17.46 -1.11 11.17
CA TYR A 63 17.51 -0.37 9.91
C TYR A 63 17.01 -1.19 8.72
N GLN A 64 17.38 -2.46 8.61
CA GLN A 64 16.94 -3.31 7.49
C GLN A 64 15.41 -3.53 7.50
N ARG A 65 14.79 -3.65 8.67
CA ARG A 65 13.32 -3.80 8.79
C ARG A 65 12.56 -2.61 8.24
N GLU A 66 13.07 -1.39 8.40
CA GLU A 66 12.41 -0.19 7.87
C GLU A 66 12.41 -0.15 6.34
N HIS A 67 13.46 -0.62 5.68
CA HIS A 67 13.54 -0.60 4.22
C HIS A 67 12.61 -1.61 3.55
N VAL A 68 12.43 -2.80 4.14
CA VAL A 68 11.53 -3.83 3.62
C VAL A 68 10.06 -3.43 3.81
N LEU A 69 9.71 -2.86 4.97
CA LEU A 69 8.33 -2.42 5.25
C LEU A 69 7.89 -1.24 4.38
N ARG A 70 8.81 -0.34 4.01
CA ARG A 70 8.52 0.80 3.11
C ARG A 70 8.23 0.37 1.67
N ARG A 71 8.84 -0.71 1.18
CA ARG A 71 8.55 -1.24 -0.16
C ARG A 71 7.14 -1.84 -0.23
N ILE A 72 6.77 -2.64 0.78
CA ILE A 72 5.46 -3.30 0.84
C ILE A 72 4.30 -2.30 0.99
N GLY A 73 4.53 -1.16 1.64
CA GLY A 73 3.51 -0.11 1.78
C GLY A 73 3.24 0.65 0.47
N HIS A 74 4.30 0.94 -0.29
CA HIS A 74 4.18 1.77 -1.49
C HIS A 74 3.67 1.00 -2.72
N ASP A 75 3.91 -0.31 -2.78
CA ASP A 75 3.43 -1.15 -3.88
C ASP A 75 1.93 -1.44 -3.76
N LYS A 76 1.40 -1.58 -2.54
CA LYS A 76 -0.03 -1.75 -2.31
C LYS A 76 -0.85 -0.56 -2.82
N ASP A 77 -0.43 0.65 -2.50
CA ASP A 77 -1.17 1.86 -2.90
C ASP A 77 -1.05 2.10 -4.42
N ARG A 78 0.08 1.72 -5.05
CA ARG A 78 0.25 1.83 -6.50
C ARG A 78 -0.60 0.84 -7.26
N THR A 79 -0.61 -0.43 -6.86
CA THR A 79 -1.44 -1.45 -7.51
C THR A 79 -2.93 -1.10 -7.35
N LEU A 80 -3.38 -0.68 -6.17
CA LEU A 80 -4.77 -0.28 -5.97
C LEU A 80 -5.16 0.98 -6.73
N SER A 81 -4.27 1.98 -6.80
CA SER A 81 -4.53 3.20 -7.57
C SER A 81 -4.59 2.91 -9.07
N ALA A 82 -3.66 2.10 -9.59
CA ALA A 82 -3.66 1.70 -11.00
C ALA A 82 -4.91 0.89 -11.38
N LEU A 83 -5.35 -0.04 -10.51
CA LEU A 83 -6.60 -0.79 -10.71
C LEU A 83 -7.83 0.13 -10.70
N ARG A 84 -7.87 1.09 -9.78
CA ARG A 84 -8.96 2.07 -9.70
C ARG A 84 -9.02 2.95 -10.94
N ASP A 85 -7.87 3.46 -11.37
CA ASP A 85 -7.79 4.37 -12.51
C ASP A 85 -8.17 3.64 -13.82
N CYS A 86 -7.76 2.37 -13.96
CA CYS A 86 -8.19 1.51 -15.06
C CYS A 86 -9.71 1.22 -15.04
N PHE A 87 -10.27 0.95 -13.86
CA PHE A 87 -11.70 0.76 -13.71
C PHE A 87 -12.51 2.03 -14.04
N ASP A 88 -12.02 3.20 -13.63
CA ASP A 88 -12.65 4.49 -13.98
C ASP A 88 -12.62 4.74 -15.48
N SER A 89 -11.55 4.36 -16.19
CA SER A 89 -11.51 4.46 -17.65
C SER A 89 -12.54 3.55 -18.34
N LEU A 90 -12.70 2.31 -17.87
CA LEU A 90 -13.70 1.37 -18.43
C LEU A 90 -15.13 1.88 -18.26
N LEU A 91 -15.45 2.40 -17.06
CA LEU A 91 -16.76 3.00 -16.80
C LEU A 91 -17.04 4.16 -17.76
N ARG A 92 -16.06 5.04 -17.98
CA ARG A 92 -16.20 6.20 -18.87
C ARG A 92 -16.38 5.79 -20.32
N GLU A 93 -15.65 4.79 -20.78
CA GLU A 93 -15.76 4.23 -22.12
C GLU A 93 -17.17 3.69 -22.37
N ARG A 94 -17.68 2.82 -21.47
CA ARG A 94 -19.04 2.28 -21.58
C ARG A 94 -20.13 3.35 -21.49
N PHE A 95 -19.96 4.33 -20.60
CA PHE A 95 -20.90 5.43 -20.51
C PHE A 95 -20.92 6.30 -21.77
N ALA A 96 -19.78 6.43 -22.46
CA ALA A 96 -19.70 7.12 -23.74
C ALA A 96 -20.33 6.29 -24.86
N GLU A 97 -20.07 4.98 -24.93
CA GLU A 97 -20.67 4.05 -25.90
C GLU A 97 -22.20 4.03 -25.84
N TRP A 98 -22.77 4.08 -24.63
CA TRP A 98 -24.22 4.16 -24.43
C TRP A 98 -24.79 5.57 -24.53
N GLU A 99 -23.96 6.56 -24.87
CA GLU A 99 -24.34 7.97 -25.01
C GLU A 99 -25.14 8.48 -23.79
N LEU A 100 -24.64 8.17 -22.59
CA LEU A 100 -25.24 8.66 -21.35
C LEU A 100 -25.02 10.16 -21.21
N SER A 101 -26.09 10.89 -20.85
CA SER A 101 -25.95 12.27 -20.40
C SER A 101 -25.22 12.33 -19.06
N ALA A 102 -24.62 13.47 -18.72
CA ALA A 102 -23.93 13.66 -17.42
C ALA A 102 -24.81 13.25 -16.23
N ALA A 103 -26.11 13.60 -16.28
CA ALA A 103 -27.06 13.24 -15.23
C ALA A 103 -27.37 11.73 -15.16
N GLU A 104 -27.36 11.02 -16.29
CA GLU A 104 -27.53 9.57 -16.35
C GLU A 104 -26.26 8.86 -15.87
N SER A 105 -25.08 9.31 -16.27
CA SER A 105 -23.78 8.77 -15.80
C SER A 105 -23.65 8.85 -14.29
N ASP A 106 -24.04 9.97 -13.67
CA ASP A 106 -24.02 10.13 -12.21
C ASP A 106 -24.90 9.08 -11.52
N VAL A 107 -26.12 8.90 -12.02
CA VAL A 107 -27.08 7.94 -11.46
C VAL A 107 -26.62 6.51 -11.68
N ALA A 108 -26.09 6.20 -12.87
CA ALA A 108 -25.52 4.92 -13.21
C ALA A 108 -24.34 4.57 -12.28
N LEU A 109 -23.44 5.52 -12.03
CA LEU A 109 -22.29 5.33 -11.14
C LEU A 109 -22.71 5.08 -9.68
N LEU A 110 -23.69 5.82 -9.17
CA LEU A 110 -24.20 5.62 -7.81
C LEU A 110 -24.96 4.29 -7.68
N ALA A 111 -25.72 3.90 -8.70
CA ALA A 111 -26.33 2.59 -8.76
C ALA A 111 -25.27 1.47 -8.85
N PHE A 112 -24.17 1.70 -9.58
CA PHE A 112 -23.06 0.77 -9.62
C PHE A 112 -22.43 0.57 -8.24
N ARG A 113 -22.29 1.65 -7.47
CA ARG A 113 -21.79 1.63 -6.08
C ARG A 113 -22.72 0.96 -5.06
N GLY A 114 -23.86 0.41 -5.49
CA GLY A 114 -24.78 -0.31 -4.60
C GLY A 114 -25.83 0.58 -3.91
N LEU A 115 -25.88 1.89 -4.20
CA LEU A 115 -26.86 2.77 -3.56
C LEU A 115 -28.30 2.44 -3.99
N ARG A 116 -29.24 2.60 -3.08
CA ARG A 116 -30.68 2.48 -3.32
C ARG A 116 -31.22 3.78 -3.93
N ILE A 117 -32.36 3.69 -4.61
CA ILE A 117 -32.98 4.83 -5.31
C ILE A 117 -33.15 6.05 -4.40
N GLY A 118 -33.59 5.87 -3.14
CA GLY A 118 -33.72 6.95 -2.17
C GLY A 118 -32.38 7.58 -1.76
N GLU A 119 -31.31 6.79 -1.67
CA GLU A 119 -29.95 7.27 -1.36
C GLU A 119 -29.37 8.06 -2.55
N ILE A 120 -29.62 7.61 -3.77
CA ILE A 120 -29.24 8.32 -5.00
C ILE A 120 -30.02 9.64 -5.11
N ALA A 121 -31.31 9.62 -4.82
CA ALA A 121 -32.17 10.79 -4.83
C ALA A 121 -31.67 11.84 -3.83
N ALA A 122 -31.33 11.42 -2.60
CA ALA A 122 -30.76 12.28 -1.58
C ALA A 122 -29.37 12.81 -2.00
N ALA A 123 -28.48 11.96 -2.50
CA ALA A 123 -27.14 12.35 -2.93
C ALA A 123 -27.15 13.37 -4.08
N ARG A 124 -28.14 13.29 -4.99
CA ARG A 124 -28.28 14.20 -6.13
C ARG A 124 -29.22 15.38 -5.88
N GLY A 125 -29.91 15.45 -4.75
CA GLY A 125 -30.93 16.46 -4.49
C GLY A 125 -32.11 16.39 -5.47
N THR A 126 -32.48 15.19 -5.93
CA THR A 126 -33.56 14.96 -6.90
C THR A 126 -34.66 14.08 -6.31
N ARG A 127 -35.81 13.99 -6.98
CA ARG A 127 -36.90 13.09 -6.55
C ARG A 127 -36.60 11.65 -6.96
N GLU A 128 -37.04 10.68 -6.16
CA GLU A 128 -36.90 9.26 -6.49
C GLU A 128 -37.50 8.88 -7.85
N GLY A 129 -38.60 9.51 -8.25
CA GLY A 129 -39.20 9.31 -9.57
C GLY A 129 -38.27 9.70 -10.73
N THR A 130 -37.49 10.77 -10.55
CA THR A 130 -36.48 11.20 -11.52
C THR A 130 -35.34 10.18 -11.62
N VAL A 131 -34.88 9.65 -10.48
CA VAL A 131 -33.85 8.60 -10.44
C VAL A 131 -34.34 7.32 -11.11
N LYS A 132 -35.60 6.90 -10.87
CA LYS A 132 -36.21 5.74 -11.53
C LYS A 132 -36.27 5.91 -13.05
N ALA A 133 -36.70 7.08 -13.52
CA ALA A 133 -36.76 7.38 -14.95
C ALA A 133 -35.37 7.38 -15.59
N GLN A 134 -34.37 7.98 -14.92
CA GLN A 134 -32.99 7.99 -15.40
C GLN A 134 -32.37 6.59 -15.42
N LEU A 135 -32.59 5.76 -14.38
CA LEU A 135 -32.12 4.36 -14.39
C LEU A 135 -32.78 3.54 -15.50
N SER A 136 -34.08 3.72 -15.73
CA SER A 136 -34.76 3.03 -16.82
C SER A 136 -34.22 3.45 -18.19
N SER A 137 -33.89 4.74 -18.37
CA SER A 137 -33.22 5.24 -19.57
C SER A 137 -31.84 4.62 -19.73
N VAL A 138 -31.04 4.57 -18.66
CA VAL A 138 -29.70 3.94 -18.64
C VAL A 138 -29.79 2.47 -19.04
N PHE A 139 -30.67 1.68 -18.42
CA PHE A 139 -30.79 0.25 -18.73
C PHE A 139 -31.19 0.02 -20.19
N ARG A 140 -32.15 0.81 -20.70
CA ARG A 140 -32.54 0.76 -22.12
C ARG A 140 -31.38 1.09 -23.06
N LYS A 141 -30.57 2.11 -22.73
CA LYS A 141 -29.40 2.51 -23.53
C LYS A 141 -28.28 1.45 -23.48
N ALA A 142 -28.12 0.79 -22.33
CA ALA A 142 -27.16 -0.31 -22.14
C ALA A 142 -27.67 -1.67 -22.67
N GLY A 143 -28.90 -1.73 -23.22
CA GLY A 143 -29.47 -2.96 -23.77
C GLY A 143 -29.91 -4.00 -22.73
N VAL A 144 -30.11 -3.59 -21.48
CA VAL A 144 -30.49 -4.47 -20.35
C VAL A 144 -31.82 -4.07 -19.73
N ALA A 145 -32.46 -4.98 -19.00
CA ALA A 145 -33.73 -4.74 -18.33
C ALA A 145 -33.56 -4.47 -16.83
N THR A 146 -32.56 -5.09 -16.20
CA THR A 146 -32.42 -5.07 -14.74
C THR A 146 -31.10 -4.44 -14.29
N ARG A 147 -31.10 -3.99 -13.03
CA ARG A 147 -29.88 -3.52 -12.37
C ARG A 147 -28.83 -4.63 -12.29
N ALA A 148 -29.23 -5.88 -12.06
CA ALA A 148 -28.29 -6.99 -11.96
C ALA A 148 -27.59 -7.25 -13.30
N GLU A 149 -28.34 -7.23 -14.41
CA GLU A 149 -27.78 -7.32 -15.76
C GLU A 149 -26.83 -6.16 -16.07
N PHE A 150 -27.23 -4.92 -15.73
CA PHE A 150 -26.36 -3.74 -15.88
C PHE A 150 -25.02 -3.92 -15.14
N MET A 151 -25.05 -4.46 -13.92
CA MET A 151 -23.83 -4.75 -13.15
C MET A 151 -22.99 -5.87 -13.79
N SER A 152 -23.63 -6.89 -14.37
CA SER A 152 -22.94 -8.02 -15.03
C SER A 152 -22.05 -7.55 -16.17
N LEU A 153 -22.51 -6.58 -16.98
CA LEU A 153 -21.74 -6.02 -18.09
C LEU A 153 -20.35 -5.53 -17.66
N PHE A 154 -20.23 -4.93 -16.49
CA PHE A 154 -18.94 -4.46 -15.96
C PHE A 154 -18.10 -5.56 -15.33
N ILE A 155 -18.73 -6.62 -14.80
CA ILE A 155 -18.02 -7.75 -14.21
C ILE A 155 -17.35 -8.57 -15.32
N GLU A 156 -18.04 -8.77 -16.44
CA GLU A 156 -17.51 -9.43 -17.64
C GLU A 156 -16.26 -8.68 -18.15
N ASP A 157 -16.37 -7.36 -18.34
CA ASP A 157 -15.23 -6.53 -18.76
C ASP A 157 -14.05 -6.59 -17.78
N PHE A 158 -14.34 -6.56 -16.47
CA PHE A 158 -13.32 -6.63 -15.44
C PHE A 158 -12.58 -7.98 -15.45
N LEU A 159 -13.32 -9.08 -15.67
CA LEU A 159 -12.73 -10.40 -15.81
C LEU A 159 -11.85 -10.49 -17.05
N ASP A 160 -12.31 -9.99 -18.20
CA ASP A 160 -11.51 -9.97 -19.43
C ASP A 160 -10.22 -9.16 -19.25
N LEU A 161 -10.28 -8.03 -18.56
CA LEU A 161 -9.10 -7.20 -18.30
C LEU A 161 -8.07 -7.89 -17.39
N SER A 162 -8.54 -8.65 -16.40
CA SER A 162 -7.66 -9.39 -15.49
C SER A 162 -6.87 -10.50 -16.21
N THR A 163 -7.44 -11.09 -17.25
CA THR A 163 -6.74 -12.12 -18.06
C THR A 163 -5.64 -11.53 -18.94
N THR A 164 -5.75 -10.26 -19.33
CA THR A 164 -4.76 -9.60 -20.19
C THR A 164 -3.48 -9.24 -19.44
N HIS A 165 -3.55 -9.01 -18.12
CA HIS A 165 -2.38 -8.67 -17.29
C HIS A 165 -1.50 -9.88 -16.92
N GLU A 166 -2.03 -11.10 -17.00
CA GLU A 166 -1.27 -12.36 -16.83
C GLU A 166 -0.39 -12.70 -18.05
N GLY A 167 -0.58 -12.01 -19.19
CA GLY A 167 0.17 -12.24 -20.44
C GLY A 167 1.55 -11.55 -20.53
N GLY A 168 1.94 -10.74 -19.54
CA GLY A 168 3.14 -9.89 -19.58
C GLY A 168 4.48 -10.55 -19.19
N THR A 169 4.49 -11.84 -18.80
CA THR A 169 5.70 -12.55 -18.33
C THR A 169 6.09 -13.74 -19.20
N ASN A 170 5.60 -13.86 -20.44
CA ASN A 170 5.94 -15.02 -21.29
C ASN A 170 6.22 -14.73 -22.78
N THR A 171 6.63 -13.51 -23.15
CA THR A 171 7.01 -13.19 -24.55
C THR A 171 8.49 -13.45 -24.88
N THR A 172 9.33 -13.92 -23.96
CA THR A 172 10.77 -14.13 -24.21
C THR A 172 11.20 -15.59 -24.48
N LEU A 173 10.28 -16.54 -24.70
CA LEU A 173 10.65 -17.96 -24.85
C LEU A 173 10.04 -18.70 -26.05
N LYS A 174 9.54 -18.00 -27.09
CA LYS A 174 8.99 -18.65 -28.30
C LYS A 174 9.73 -18.35 -29.61
N THR A 175 11.02 -18.01 -29.53
CA THR A 175 11.94 -17.95 -30.68
C THR A 175 13.24 -18.70 -30.38
N ALA A 176 13.13 -19.99 -30.07
CA ALA A 176 14.20 -20.96 -30.20
C ALA A 176 13.57 -22.35 -30.04
N THR A 177 13.13 -22.95 -31.14
CA THR A 177 13.35 -24.35 -31.56
C THR A 177 12.53 -24.58 -32.83
#